data_AF-A0A964E8E8-F1
#
_entry.id   AF-A0A964E8E8-F1
#
_cell.length_a   1.000
_cell.length_b   1.000
_cell.length_c   1.000
_cell.angle_alpha   90.00
_cell.angle_beta   90.00
_cell.angle_gamma   90.00
#
_symmetry.space_group_name_H-M   'P 1'
#
loop_
_entity.id
_entity.type
_entity.pdbx_description
1 polymer ?
#
loop_
_entity_poly.entity_id
_entity_poly.type
_entity_poly.pdbx_seq_one_letter_code
_entity_poly.pdbx_strand_id
1 'polypeptide(L)'
;MKVKNWMFVIMLLSIGFVQCVGEESSSEDQVLNEEEQQDAEKLLDHIKMLNNDLAGGGKQNEQVTATALFNAASKFANTYPSHEKTPAVMELAAKASEIIGKPQQAINIMQKLVDEFPNAEQAPKYMSNLGRLYEEKGELENAKATYQKLIDSYPDDPFAIDAQNYMTNILGKSDAELLMFFDSVNAQN
;
A
#
# COMPACT_ATOMS: atom_id res chain seq x y z
N MET A 1 42.00 -42.70 16.09
CA MET A 1 41.09 -41.80 15.34
C MET A 1 39.77 -42.54 15.13
N LYS A 2 38.67 -41.98 15.65
CA LYS A 2 37.27 -42.42 15.47
C LYS A 2 36.88 -42.19 14.00
N VAL A 3 35.96 -42.90 13.36
CA VAL A 3 34.53 -43.01 13.69
C VAL A 3 33.92 -44.31 13.15
N LYS A 4 32.94 -44.82 13.91
CA LYS A 4 32.33 -46.14 13.83
C LYS A 4 30.98 -46.03 13.11
N ASN A 5 30.80 -46.88 12.11
CA ASN A 5 29.56 -47.13 11.39
C ASN A 5 28.57 -47.84 12.34
N TRP A 6 27.35 -47.33 12.53
CA TRP A 6 26.28 -48.08 13.20
C TRP A 6 24.89 -47.75 12.66
N MET A 7 24.46 -48.67 11.80
CA MET A 7 23.11 -48.96 11.36
C MET A 7 22.33 -49.57 12.54
N PHE A 8 21.29 -48.89 13.03
CA PHE A 8 20.31 -49.50 13.94
C PHE A 8 18.91 -49.34 13.39
N VAL A 9 18.39 -50.47 12.92
CA VAL A 9 16.99 -50.76 12.66
C VAL A 9 16.29 -50.88 14.02
N ILE A 10 15.27 -50.06 14.28
CA ILE A 10 14.31 -50.32 15.37
C ILE A 10 12.93 -50.42 14.74
N MET A 11 12.53 -51.67 14.50
CA MET A 11 11.15 -52.09 14.31
C MET A 11 10.77 -52.78 15.62
N LEU A 12 9.74 -52.29 16.32
CA LEU A 12 8.65 -53.09 16.90
C LEU A 12 7.79 -52.31 17.93
N LEU A 13 6.48 -52.59 17.79
CA LEU A 13 5.41 -52.66 18.79
C LEU A 13 4.53 -51.44 19.07
N SER A 14 3.27 -51.70 18.76
CA SER A 14 2.02 -50.94 18.83
C SER A 14 1.50 -50.66 20.24
N ILE A 15 0.98 -49.44 20.44
CA ILE A 15 -0.38 -49.07 20.90
C ILE A 15 -0.27 -47.66 21.51
N GLY A 16 -0.97 -46.68 20.93
CA GLY A 16 -1.08 -45.33 21.46
C GLY A 16 -1.97 -44.47 20.58
N PHE A 17 -3.12 -44.10 21.11
CA PHE A 17 -4.16 -43.28 20.49
C PHE A 17 -3.70 -41.80 20.40
N VAL A 18 -4.05 -41.14 19.29
CA VAL A 18 -4.27 -39.69 19.12
C VAL A 18 -3.09 -38.75 19.44
N GLN A 19 -2.59 -38.07 18.40
CA GLN A 19 -2.63 -36.60 18.34
C GLN A 19 -2.44 -36.09 16.91
N CYS A 20 -3.31 -35.13 16.58
CA CYS A 20 -3.29 -34.28 15.40
C CYS A 20 -1.92 -33.58 15.32
N VAL A 21 -1.21 -33.72 14.21
CA VAL A 21 -0.17 -32.75 13.84
C VAL A 21 -0.78 -31.96 12.70
N GLY A 22 -1.35 -30.81 13.05
CA GLY A 22 -1.59 -29.75 12.09
C GLY A 22 -0.26 -29.34 11.50
N GLU A 23 -0.26 -29.08 10.20
CA GLU A 23 0.79 -28.31 9.55
C GLU A 23 0.86 -26.94 10.25
N GLU A 24 1.76 -26.80 11.21
CA GLU A 24 2.32 -25.50 11.55
C GLU A 24 3.17 -25.09 10.34
N SER A 25 2.54 -24.43 9.37
CA SER A 25 3.26 -23.60 8.41
C SER A 25 3.79 -22.40 9.17
N SER A 26 4.90 -22.60 9.89
CA SER A 26 5.71 -21.50 10.39
C SER A 26 6.23 -20.76 9.16
N SER A 27 5.70 -19.56 8.91
CA SER A 27 6.27 -18.60 7.98
C SER A 27 7.66 -18.23 8.52
N GLU A 28 8.68 -19.00 8.15
CA GLU A 28 10.06 -18.56 8.28
C GLU A 28 10.19 -17.31 7.40
N ASP A 29 10.26 -16.14 8.02
CA ASP A 29 10.65 -14.91 7.33
C ASP A 29 12.01 -15.18 6.68
N GLN A 30 12.02 -15.34 5.37
CA GLN A 30 13.25 -15.58 4.62
C GLN A 30 14.14 -14.36 4.77
N VAL A 31 15.19 -14.49 5.58
CA VAL A 31 16.24 -13.49 5.72
C VAL A 31 16.96 -13.38 4.38
N LEU A 32 16.87 -12.21 3.74
CA LEU A 32 17.54 -11.95 2.46
C LEU A 32 19.04 -12.23 2.56
N ASN A 33 19.58 -12.91 1.57
CA ASN A 33 21.02 -13.16 1.49
C ASN A 33 21.78 -11.87 1.12
N GLU A 34 23.11 -11.86 1.26
CA GLU A 34 23.94 -10.67 1.02
C GLU A 34 23.80 -10.12 -0.42
N GLU A 35 23.62 -11.00 -1.40
CA GLU A 35 23.43 -10.62 -2.80
C GLU A 35 22.06 -9.96 -3.03
N GLU A 36 21.00 -10.53 -2.45
CA GLU A 36 19.64 -9.99 -2.48
C GLU A 36 19.54 -8.65 -1.77
N GLN A 37 20.22 -8.48 -0.64
CA GLN A 37 20.30 -7.19 0.07
C GLN A 37 21.00 -6.13 -0.80
N GLN A 38 22.10 -6.51 -1.45
CA GLN A 38 22.83 -5.61 -2.34
C GLN A 38 21.97 -5.21 -3.56
N ASP A 39 21.22 -6.15 -4.12
CA ASP A 39 20.37 -5.90 -5.27
C ASP A 39 19.12 -5.09 -4.92
N ALA A 40 18.56 -5.28 -3.72
CA ALA A 40 17.52 -4.42 -3.16
C ALA A 40 18.02 -2.98 -3.03
N GLU A 41 19.22 -2.76 -2.49
CA GLU A 41 19.78 -1.42 -2.30
C GLU A 41 20.02 -0.71 -3.64
N LYS A 42 20.57 -1.40 -4.65
CA LYS A 42 20.73 -0.84 -6.00
C LYS A 42 19.39 -0.37 -6.60
N LEU A 43 18.31 -1.14 -6.39
CA LEU A 43 16.99 -0.75 -6.86
C LEU A 43 16.44 0.45 -6.08
N LEU A 44 16.66 0.51 -4.77
CA LEU A 44 16.25 1.65 -3.94
C LEU A 44 16.96 2.94 -4.34
N ASP A 45 18.28 2.87 -4.61
CA ASP A 45 19.04 4.01 -5.12
C ASP A 45 18.50 4.50 -6.46
N HIS A 46 18.18 3.57 -7.37
CA HIS A 46 17.59 3.92 -8.66
C HIS A 46 16.20 4.56 -8.51
N ILE A 47 15.34 4.00 -7.66
CA ILE A 47 14.01 4.55 -7.34
C ILE A 47 14.14 5.96 -6.75
N LYS A 48 15.07 6.17 -5.82
CA LYS A 48 15.33 7.45 -5.18
C LYS A 48 15.78 8.50 -6.19
N MET A 49 16.69 8.15 -7.09
CA MET A 49 17.14 9.02 -8.18
C MET A 49 15.94 9.45 -9.05
N LEU A 50 15.13 8.49 -9.51
CA LEU A 50 13.95 8.78 -10.34
C LEU A 50 12.93 9.67 -9.61
N ASN A 51 12.69 9.42 -8.33
CA ASN A 51 11.79 10.24 -7.52
C ASN A 51 12.31 11.68 -7.35
N ASN A 52 13.62 11.85 -7.16
CA ASN A 52 14.24 13.18 -7.07
C ASN A 52 14.15 13.93 -8.41
N ASP A 53 14.42 13.26 -9.52
CA ASP A 53 14.30 13.83 -10.87
C ASP A 53 12.88 14.30 -11.14
N LEU A 54 11.89 13.52 -10.72
CA LEU A 54 10.46 13.86 -10.85
C LEU A 54 10.09 15.08 -10.00
N ALA A 55 10.66 15.22 -8.78
CA ALA A 55 10.44 16.38 -7.92
C ALA A 55 11.10 17.68 -8.43
N GLY A 56 12.12 17.56 -9.29
CA GLY A 56 12.92 18.68 -9.82
C GLY A 56 12.23 19.59 -10.86
N GLY A 57 10.99 19.30 -11.27
CA GLY A 57 10.15 20.26 -12.03
C GLY A 57 10.42 20.36 -13.54
N GLY A 58 11.14 19.41 -14.14
CA GLY A 58 11.32 19.34 -15.59
C GLY A 58 10.08 18.77 -16.30
N LYS A 59 9.16 19.61 -16.79
CA LYS A 59 7.97 19.17 -17.56
C LYS A 59 8.31 18.33 -18.79
N GLN A 60 9.48 18.56 -19.39
CA GLN A 60 10.00 17.71 -20.46
C GLN A 60 10.53 16.42 -19.82
N ASN A 61 9.75 15.33 -19.92
CA ASN A 61 10.03 13.96 -19.45
C ASN A 61 9.35 13.52 -18.16
N GLU A 62 8.46 14.32 -17.55
CA GLU A 62 7.71 13.91 -16.35
C GLU A 62 7.02 12.55 -16.51
N GLN A 63 6.31 12.35 -17.64
CA GLN A 63 5.66 11.08 -17.97
C GLN A 63 6.64 9.90 -18.10
N VAL A 64 7.82 10.15 -18.68
CA VAL A 64 8.84 9.12 -18.92
C VAL A 64 9.49 8.73 -17.59
N THR A 65 9.87 9.70 -16.77
CA THR A 65 10.45 9.49 -15.44
C THR A 65 9.44 8.83 -14.51
N ALA A 66 8.17 9.25 -14.53
CA ALA A 66 7.11 8.60 -13.75
C ALA A 66 6.89 7.15 -14.22
N THR A 67 6.93 6.88 -15.53
CA THR A 67 6.84 5.50 -16.04
C THR A 67 8.02 4.64 -15.55
N ALA A 68 9.23 5.18 -15.58
CA ALA A 68 10.42 4.48 -15.07
C ALA A 68 10.32 4.24 -13.55
N LEU A 69 9.89 5.25 -12.79
CA LEU A 69 9.68 5.16 -11.34
C LEU A 69 8.66 4.07 -11.02
N PHE A 70 7.51 4.10 -11.70
CA PHE A 70 6.46 3.10 -11.55
C PHE A 70 7.00 1.68 -11.78
N ASN A 71 7.76 1.47 -12.86
CA ASN A 71 8.31 0.16 -13.21
C ASN A 71 9.34 -0.32 -12.19
N ALA A 72 10.27 0.56 -11.78
CA ALA A 72 11.31 0.22 -10.80
C ALA A 72 10.71 -0.09 -9.42
N ALA A 73 9.77 0.75 -8.96
CA ALA A 73 9.08 0.57 -7.70
C ALA A 73 8.23 -0.70 -7.68
N SER A 74 7.49 -0.98 -8.76
CA SER A 74 6.71 -2.22 -8.90
C SER A 74 7.61 -3.46 -8.92
N LYS A 75 8.76 -3.39 -9.59
CA LYS A 75 9.75 -4.47 -9.58
C LYS A 75 10.23 -4.73 -8.15
N PHE A 76 10.64 -3.68 -7.44
CA PHE A 76 11.10 -3.81 -6.05
C PHE A 76 10.03 -4.44 -5.15
N ALA A 77 8.80 -3.93 -5.17
CA ALA A 77 7.71 -4.43 -4.33
C ALA A 77 7.36 -5.90 -4.64
N ASN A 78 7.41 -6.30 -5.91
CA ASN A 78 7.14 -7.69 -6.30
C ASN A 78 8.30 -8.64 -5.97
N THR A 79 9.55 -8.16 -6.00
CA THR A 79 10.73 -8.97 -5.69
C THR A 79 10.97 -9.08 -4.18
N TYR A 80 10.70 -8.02 -3.42
CA TYR A 80 10.98 -7.96 -1.98
C TYR A 80 9.74 -7.57 -1.16
N PRO A 81 8.63 -8.34 -1.22
CA PRO A 81 7.37 -7.95 -0.58
C PRO A 81 7.47 -7.71 0.93
N SER A 82 8.33 -8.46 1.63
CA SER A 82 8.55 -8.33 3.08
C SER A 82 9.62 -7.30 3.47
N HIS A 83 10.25 -6.62 2.52
CA HIS A 83 11.29 -5.64 2.83
C HIS A 83 10.71 -4.40 3.51
N GLU A 84 11.41 -3.86 4.52
CA GLU A 84 10.91 -2.72 5.32
C GLU A 84 10.57 -1.46 4.50
N LYS A 85 11.20 -1.29 3.34
CA LYS A 85 10.95 -0.17 2.41
C LYS A 85 9.80 -0.40 1.43
N THR A 86 9.25 -1.61 1.36
CA THR A 86 8.20 -1.95 0.38
C THR A 86 6.97 -1.05 0.47
N PRO A 87 6.42 -0.72 1.65
CA PRO A 87 5.29 0.20 1.74
C PRO A 87 5.59 1.59 1.14
N ALA A 88 6.76 2.14 1.46
CA ALA A 88 7.19 3.44 0.92
C ALA A 88 7.38 3.40 -0.60
N VAL A 89 7.96 2.31 -1.11
CA VAL A 89 8.16 2.12 -2.56
C VAL A 89 6.81 1.93 -3.28
N MET A 90 5.88 1.18 -2.71
CA MET A 90 4.52 1.05 -3.24
C MET A 90 3.79 2.40 -3.28
N GLU A 91 3.98 3.26 -2.27
CA GLU A 91 3.44 4.62 -2.28
C GLU A 91 3.97 5.43 -3.49
N LEU A 92 5.27 5.31 -3.80
CA LEU A 92 5.85 5.94 -4.98
C LEU A 92 5.28 5.38 -6.29
N ALA A 93 5.04 4.07 -6.36
CA ALA A 93 4.41 3.44 -7.51
C ALA A 93 2.97 3.95 -7.73
N ALA A 94 2.20 4.16 -6.67
CA ALA A 94 0.86 4.74 -6.77
C ALA A 94 0.90 6.18 -7.29
N LYS A 95 1.75 7.03 -6.73
CA LYS A 95 1.94 8.42 -7.21
C LYS A 95 2.37 8.49 -8.67
N ALA A 96 3.33 7.63 -9.04
CA ALA A 96 3.77 7.52 -10.42
C ALA A 96 2.62 7.06 -11.34
N SER A 97 1.75 6.16 -10.86
CA SER A 97 0.56 5.71 -11.58
C SER A 97 -0.45 6.83 -11.84
N GLU A 98 -0.62 7.76 -10.89
CA GLU A 98 -1.46 8.95 -11.07
C GLU A 98 -0.91 9.85 -12.19
N ILE A 99 0.39 10.15 -12.14
CA ILE A 99 1.06 11.00 -13.14
C ILE A 99 0.95 10.40 -14.54
N ILE A 100 1.12 9.09 -14.68
CA ILE A 100 1.04 8.43 -15.98
C ILE A 100 -0.39 8.21 -16.49
N GLY A 101 -1.41 8.72 -15.78
CA GLY A 101 -2.82 8.63 -16.19
C GLY A 101 -3.44 7.25 -15.97
N LYS A 102 -2.98 6.51 -14.96
CA LYS A 102 -3.50 5.19 -14.59
C LYS A 102 -4.10 5.18 -13.17
N PRO A 103 -5.20 5.93 -12.93
CA PRO A 103 -5.78 6.07 -11.58
C PRO A 103 -6.26 4.74 -10.99
N GLN A 104 -6.82 3.82 -11.80
CA GLN A 104 -7.21 2.49 -11.29
C GLN A 104 -6.02 1.72 -10.71
N GLN A 105 -4.83 1.89 -11.31
CA GLN A 105 -3.62 1.24 -10.83
C GLN A 105 -3.16 1.84 -9.50
N ALA A 106 -3.25 3.17 -9.35
CA ALA A 106 -2.99 3.84 -8.09
C ALA A 106 -3.94 3.35 -6.98
N ILE A 107 -5.25 3.24 -7.28
CA ILE A 107 -6.26 2.68 -6.36
C ILE A 107 -5.89 1.27 -5.91
N ASN A 108 -5.55 0.38 -6.86
CA ASN A 108 -5.20 -1.00 -6.53
C ASN A 108 -3.97 -1.09 -5.61
N ILE A 109 -2.97 -0.22 -5.82
CA ILE A 109 -1.77 -0.17 -4.98
C ILE A 109 -2.09 0.40 -3.59
N MET A 110 -2.89 1.46 -3.51
CA MET A 110 -3.31 2.05 -2.23
C MET A 110 -4.18 1.09 -1.42
N GLN A 111 -5.09 0.36 -2.07
CA GLN A 111 -5.89 -0.67 -1.41
C GLN A 111 -4.99 -1.74 -0.77
N LYS A 112 -4.00 -2.24 -1.50
CA LYS A 112 -3.01 -3.17 -0.94
C LYS A 112 -2.26 -2.59 0.25
N LEU A 113 -1.84 -1.31 0.18
CA LEU A 113 -1.17 -0.66 1.29
C LEU A 113 -2.04 -0.59 2.55
N VAL A 114 -3.33 -0.25 2.38
CA VAL A 114 -4.30 -0.20 3.47
C VAL A 114 -4.57 -1.59 4.06
N ASP A 115 -4.61 -2.62 3.22
CA ASP A 115 -4.96 -3.99 3.64
C ASP A 115 -3.77 -4.73 4.26
N GLU A 116 -2.57 -4.57 3.71
CA GLU A 116 -1.37 -5.32 4.12
C GLU A 116 -0.59 -4.60 5.22
N PHE A 117 -0.67 -3.26 5.29
CA PHE A 117 0.08 -2.46 6.27
C PHE A 117 -0.82 -1.58 7.15
N PRO A 118 -1.89 -2.13 7.78
CA PRO A 118 -2.82 -1.33 8.56
C PRO A 118 -2.19 -0.70 9.80
N ASN A 119 -1.08 -1.25 10.32
CA ASN A 119 -0.42 -0.71 11.52
C ASN A 119 0.80 0.18 11.20
N ALA A 120 1.06 0.46 9.92
CA ALA A 120 2.13 1.39 9.56
C ALA A 120 1.77 2.79 10.04
N GLU A 121 2.78 3.57 10.45
CA GLU A 121 2.60 4.98 10.81
C GLU A 121 1.91 5.78 9.69
N GLN A 122 2.11 5.35 8.44
CA GLN A 122 1.53 5.97 7.25
C GLN A 122 0.13 5.43 6.87
N ALA A 123 -0.43 4.46 7.60
CA ALA A 123 -1.73 3.87 7.28
C ALA A 123 -2.87 4.91 7.16
N PRO A 124 -2.99 5.93 8.04
CA PRO A 124 -4.01 6.98 7.89
C PRO A 124 -3.90 7.74 6.56
N LYS A 125 -2.67 8.05 6.16
CA LYS A 125 -2.36 8.71 4.88
C LYS A 125 -2.74 7.84 3.69
N TYR A 126 -2.50 6.53 3.74
CA TYR A 126 -2.88 5.62 2.65
C TYR A 126 -4.40 5.58 2.47
N MET A 127 -5.16 5.54 3.57
CA MET A 127 -6.63 5.57 3.51
C MET A 127 -7.15 6.91 2.97
N SER A 128 -6.56 8.03 3.40
CA SER A 128 -6.91 9.36 2.89
C SER A 128 -6.67 9.45 1.37
N ASN A 129 -5.50 9.01 0.91
CA ASN A 129 -5.17 8.98 -0.52
C ASN A 129 -6.07 8.05 -1.32
N LEU A 130 -6.43 6.89 -0.78
CA LEU A 130 -7.35 5.95 -1.42
C LEU A 130 -8.75 6.57 -1.57
N GLY A 131 -9.25 7.25 -0.53
CA GLY A 131 -10.50 8.00 -0.60
C GLY A 131 -10.47 9.04 -1.72
N ARG A 132 -9.44 9.88 -1.77
CA ARG A 132 -9.27 10.90 -2.83
C ARG A 132 -9.27 10.27 -4.23
N LEU A 133 -8.56 9.16 -4.41
CA LEU A 133 -8.49 8.48 -5.71
C LEU A 133 -9.86 7.93 -6.14
N TYR A 134 -10.67 7.42 -5.20
CA TYR A 134 -12.03 7.03 -5.49
C TYR A 134 -12.90 8.23 -5.92
N GLU A 135 -12.74 9.39 -5.30
CA GLU A 135 -13.46 10.62 -5.66
C GLU A 135 -13.10 11.11 -7.07
N GLU A 136 -11.81 11.16 -7.37
CA GLU A 136 -11.31 11.57 -8.69
C GLU A 136 -11.82 10.64 -9.80
N LYS A 137 -12.09 9.38 -9.46
CA LYS A 137 -12.69 8.39 -10.37
C LYS A 137 -14.23 8.46 -10.41
N GLY A 138 -14.86 9.24 -9.55
CA GLY A 138 -16.32 9.34 -9.41
C GLY A 138 -16.96 8.21 -8.61
N GLU A 139 -16.18 7.39 -7.92
CA GLU A 139 -16.63 6.29 -7.06
C GLU A 139 -16.95 6.79 -5.65
N LEU A 140 -17.90 7.74 -5.55
CA LEU A 140 -18.18 8.47 -4.31
C LEU A 140 -18.57 7.58 -3.12
N GLU A 141 -19.25 6.47 -3.36
CA GLU A 141 -19.61 5.52 -2.29
C GLU A 141 -18.38 4.80 -1.73
N ASN A 142 -17.42 4.43 -2.59
CA ASN A 142 -16.14 3.85 -2.14
C ASN A 142 -15.30 4.89 -1.38
N ALA A 143 -15.31 6.14 -1.84
CA ALA A 143 -14.64 7.24 -1.14
C ALA A 143 -15.22 7.45 0.27
N LYS A 144 -16.54 7.61 0.40
CA LYS A 144 -17.24 7.74 1.69
C LYS A 144 -16.92 6.58 2.63
N ALA A 145 -16.99 5.35 2.13
CA ALA A 145 -16.68 4.17 2.95
C ALA A 145 -15.22 4.19 3.45
N THR A 146 -14.28 4.59 2.58
CA THR A 146 -12.86 4.67 2.92
C THR A 146 -12.58 5.76 3.96
N TYR A 147 -13.14 6.95 3.78
CA TYR A 147 -13.01 8.05 4.74
C TYR A 147 -13.67 7.73 6.09
N GLN A 148 -14.84 7.09 6.08
CA GLN A 148 -15.48 6.65 7.33
C GLN A 148 -14.59 5.67 8.08
N LYS A 149 -14.01 4.67 7.38
CA LYS A 149 -13.09 3.72 7.99
C LYS A 149 -11.85 4.41 8.57
N LEU A 150 -11.33 5.45 7.91
CA LEU A 150 -10.21 6.26 8.40
C LEU A 150 -10.58 6.99 9.70
N ILE A 151 -11.74 7.64 9.74
CA ILE A 151 -12.26 8.34 10.93
C ILE A 151 -12.46 7.37 12.10
N ASP A 152 -13.02 6.19 11.83
CA ASP A 152 -13.31 5.20 12.87
C ASP A 152 -12.03 4.55 13.42
N SER A 153 -11.01 4.37 12.55
CA SER A 153 -9.77 3.66 12.91
C SER A 153 -8.71 4.58 13.54
N TYR A 154 -8.67 5.86 13.14
CA TYR A 154 -7.65 6.83 13.54
C TYR A 154 -8.25 8.18 13.94
N PRO A 155 -9.19 8.24 14.90
CA PRO A 155 -10.02 9.42 15.14
C PRO A 155 -9.24 10.71 15.49
N ASP A 156 -8.04 10.58 16.07
CA ASP A 156 -7.20 11.72 16.48
C ASP A 156 -6.11 12.08 15.44
N ASP A 157 -6.01 11.31 14.35
CA ASP A 157 -5.01 11.55 13.31
C ASP A 157 -5.40 12.75 12.42
N PRO A 158 -4.46 13.62 12.01
CA PRO A 158 -4.75 14.76 11.14
C PRO A 158 -5.51 14.38 9.86
N PHE A 159 -5.18 13.24 9.23
CA PHE A 159 -5.88 12.78 8.02
C PHE A 159 -7.34 12.41 8.30
N ALA A 160 -7.66 11.89 9.48
CA ALA A 160 -9.02 11.57 9.89
C ALA A 160 -9.83 12.83 10.21
N ILE A 161 -9.21 13.80 10.90
CA ILE A 161 -9.83 15.10 11.16
C ILE A 161 -10.16 15.81 9.83
N ASP A 162 -9.22 15.79 8.88
CA ASP A 162 -9.44 16.35 7.54
C ASP A 162 -10.55 15.61 6.79
N ALA A 163 -10.55 14.27 6.84
CA ALA A 163 -11.61 13.46 6.23
C ALA A 163 -12.98 13.74 6.86
N GLN A 164 -13.07 13.91 8.19
CA GLN A 164 -14.31 14.25 8.89
C GLN A 164 -14.82 15.63 8.48
N ASN A 165 -13.94 16.63 8.42
CA ASN A 165 -14.28 17.97 7.95
C ASN A 165 -14.76 17.94 6.50
N TYR A 166 -14.08 17.19 5.64
CA TYR A 166 -14.46 17.02 4.25
C TYR A 166 -15.84 16.35 4.12
N MET A 167 -16.04 15.23 4.82
CA MET A 167 -17.31 14.50 4.82
C MET A 167 -18.46 15.36 5.33
N THR A 168 -18.25 16.21 6.34
CA THR A 168 -19.30 17.09 6.87
C THR A 168 -19.64 18.23 5.91
N ASN A 169 -18.63 18.84 5.29
CA ASN A 169 -18.81 20.06 4.49
C ASN A 169 -19.19 19.81 3.02
N ILE A 170 -18.76 18.66 2.47
CA ILE A 170 -18.90 18.33 1.05
C ILE A 170 -19.86 17.15 0.86
N LEU A 171 -19.60 16.01 1.52
CA LEU A 171 -20.38 14.78 1.33
C LEU A 171 -21.62 14.67 2.23
N GLY A 172 -21.73 15.53 3.24
CA GLY A 172 -22.82 15.58 4.22
C GLY A 172 -23.96 16.51 3.81
N LYS A 173 -23.77 17.29 2.75
CA LYS A 173 -24.86 17.98 2.06
C LYS A 173 -25.63 16.95 1.25
N SER A 174 -26.92 16.80 1.53
CA SER A 174 -27.81 16.03 0.67
C SER A 174 -27.76 16.57 -0.77
N ASP A 175 -28.10 15.76 -1.78
CA ASP A 175 -28.16 16.20 -3.18
C ASP A 175 -28.99 17.49 -3.37
N ALA A 176 -30.03 17.66 -2.53
CA ALA A 176 -30.85 18.87 -2.48
C ALA A 176 -30.09 20.11 -1.95
N GLU A 177 -29.26 19.95 -0.92
CA GLU A 177 -28.45 21.05 -0.36
C GLU A 177 -27.26 21.41 -1.26
N LEU A 178 -26.72 20.45 -2.01
CA LEU A 178 -25.72 20.70 -3.05
C LEU A 178 -26.32 21.50 -4.21
N LEU A 179 -27.50 21.11 -4.70
CA LEU A 179 -28.25 21.87 -5.71
C LEU A 179 -28.55 23.31 -5.23
N MET A 180 -29.04 23.47 -4.00
CA MET A 180 -29.30 24.80 -3.43
C MET A 180 -28.03 25.64 -3.24
N PHE A 181 -26.90 25.03 -2.88
CA PHE A 181 -25.62 25.74 -2.78
C PHE A 181 -25.16 26.26 -4.16
N PHE A 182 -25.18 25.42 -5.20
CA PHE A 182 -24.81 25.84 -6.55
C PHE A 182 -25.75 26.90 -7.13
N ASP A 183 -27.05 26.80 -6.88
CA ASP A 183 -28.04 27.82 -7.26
C ASP A 183 -27.82 29.15 -6.51
N SER A 184 -27.44 29.10 -5.23
CA SER A 184 -27.16 30.29 -4.43
C SER A 184 -25.89 31.04 -4.85
N VAL A 185 -24.88 30.31 -5.35
CA VAL A 185 -23.64 30.89 -5.89
C VAL A 185 -23.87 31.50 -7.27
N ASN A 186 -24.74 30.88 -8.09
CA ASN A 186 -25.09 31.40 -9.42
C ASN A 186 -26.07 32.59 -9.37
N ALA A 187 -26.82 32.78 -8.28
CA ALA A 187 -27.71 33.92 -8.09
C ALA A 187 -27.01 35.20 -7.59
N GLN A 188 -25.72 35.12 -7.22
CA GLN A 188 -24.91 36.26 -6.76
C GLN A 188 -23.91 36.78 -7.81
N ASN A 189 -23.91 36.22 -9.01
CA ASN A 189 -23.18 36.71 -10.19
C ASN A 189 -24.16 37.16 -11.28
#